data_AF-A0AA41XQG5-F1
#
_entry.id   AF-A0AA41XQG5-F1
#
_cell.length_a   1.000
_cell.length_b   1.000
_cell.length_c   1.000
_cell.angle_alpha   90.00
_cell.angle_beta   90.00
_cell.angle_gamma   90.00
#
_symmetry.space_group_name_H-M   'P 1'
#
loop_
_entity.id
_entity.type
_entity.pdbx_description
1 polymer ?
#
loop_
_entity_poly.entity_id
_entity_poly.type
_entity_poly.pdbx_seq_one_letter_code
_entity_poly.pdbx_strand_id
1 'polypeptide(L)' 'MPLGSMAVDALAPWLEHAIDAFGVDRCLFASNFPVDAMHGSFDELYSSYSAITAGLGAGARDKLFAANAERIYRY' A
#
# COMPACT_ATOMS: atom_id res chain seq x y z
N MET A 1 7.18 -6.40 9.38
CA MET A 1 6.44 -5.14 9.38
C MET A 1 6.34 -4.60 10.81
N PRO A 2 6.79 -3.36 11.08
CA PRO A 2 6.92 -2.83 12.44
C PRO A 2 5.57 -2.70 13.20
N LEU A 3 4.44 -2.85 12.51
CA LEU A 3 3.10 -2.76 13.08
C LEU A 3 2.55 -4.10 13.61
N GLY A 4 3.28 -5.20 13.46
CA GLY A 4 2.92 -6.48 14.08
C GLY A 4 1.80 -7.28 13.41
N SER A 5 1.05 -6.69 12.47
CA SER A 5 -0.09 -7.32 11.79
C SER A 5 -0.31 -6.72 10.40
N MET A 6 -0.75 -7.55 9.44
CA MET A 6 -1.17 -7.11 8.09
C MET A 6 -2.65 -6.74 8.00
N ALA A 7 -3.38 -6.72 9.12
CA ALA A 7 -4.81 -6.39 9.14
C ALA A 7 -5.07 -4.92 8.73
N VAL A 8 -6.27 -4.68 8.20
CA VAL A 8 -6.70 -3.37 7.70
C VAL A 8 -6.63 -2.29 8.78
N ASP A 9 -7.11 -2.57 9.99
CA ASP A 9 -7.12 -1.66 11.12
C ASP A 9 -5.71 -1.26 11.60
N ALA A 10 -4.74 -2.17 11.49
CA ALA A 10 -3.34 -1.89 11.80
C ALA A 10 -2.68 -0.99 10.74
N LEU A 11 -3.04 -1.17 9.47
CA LEU A 11 -2.41 -0.49 8.34
C LEU A 11 -3.08 0.84 7.95
N ALA A 12 -4.40 0.93 8.03
CA ALA A 12 -5.19 2.05 7.52
C ALA A 12 -4.72 3.42 8.04
N PRO A 13 -4.49 3.63 9.35
CA PRO A 13 -4.11 4.95 9.85
C PRO A 13 -2.80 5.48 9.24
N TRP A 14 -1.86 4.59 8.93
CA TRP A 14 -0.56 4.96 8.36
C TRP A 14 -0.64 5.19 6.87
N LEU A 15 -1.37 4.33 6.16
CA LEU A 15 -1.56 4.45 4.71
C LEU A 15 -2.38 5.69 4.36
N GLU A 16 -3.49 5.91 5.05
CA GLU A 16 -4.35 7.08 4.85
C GLU A 16 -3.58 8.37 5.15
N HIS A 17 -2.85 8.42 6.27
CA HIS A 17 -2.03 9.58 6.61
C HIS A 17 -0.95 9.86 5.57
N ALA A 18 -0.25 8.83 5.09
CA ALA A 18 0.77 9.00 4.05
C ALA A 18 0.15 9.51 2.73
N ILE A 19 -0.98 8.94 2.32
CA ILE A 19 -1.69 9.37 1.10
C ILE A 19 -2.20 10.81 1.23
N ASP A 20 -2.72 11.20 2.40
CA ASP A 20 -3.16 12.57 2.67
C ASP A 20 -2.00 13.57 2.68
N ALA A 21 -0.91 13.25 3.39
CA ALA A 21 0.24 14.14 3.54
C ALA A 21 1.04 14.31 2.23
N PHE A 22 1.23 13.24 1.47
CA PHE A 22 2.05 13.27 0.25
C PHE A 22 1.22 13.41 -1.03
N GLY A 23 -0.06 13.05 -1.01
CA GLY A 23 -0.87 12.95 -2.21
C GLY A 23 -0.56 11.68 -3.02
N VAL A 24 -1.59 11.17 -3.69
CA VAL A 24 -1.54 9.89 -4.44
C VAL A 24 -0.39 9.82 -5.43
N ASP A 25 -0.03 10.91 -6.12
CA ASP A 25 1.04 10.94 -7.14
C ASP A 25 2.45 10.65 -6.60
N ARG A 26 2.63 10.69 -5.27
CA ARG A 26 3.91 10.47 -4.59
C ARG A 26 3.92 9.21 -3.71
N CYS A 27 2.86 8.41 -3.73
CA CYS A 27 2.76 7.17 -2.97
C CYS A 27 2.72 5.95 -3.90
N LEU A 28 3.30 4.83 -3.47
CA LEU A 28 3.21 3.54 -4.15
C LEU A 28 3.26 2.41 -3.11
N PHE A 29 2.63 1.29 -3.42
CA PHE A 29 2.69 0.10 -2.59
C PHE A 29 3.87 -0.78 -2.98
N ALA A 30 4.52 -1.32 -1.96
CA ALA A 30 5.56 -2.32 -2.09
C ALA A 30 5.52 -3.24 -0.88
N SER A 31 5.85 -4.50 -1.11
CA SER A 31 6.05 -5.45 -0.02
C SER A 31 7.50 -5.40 0.46
N ASN A 32 7.75 -5.59 1.75
CA ASN A 32 9.09 -5.90 2.26
C ASN A 32 9.29 -7.42 2.44
N PHE A 33 8.65 -8.23 1.59
CA PHE A 33 8.84 -9.67 1.59
C PHE A 33 10.26 -10.03 1.12
N PRO A 34 10.89 -11.06 1.73
CA PRO A 34 10.30 -12.05 2.63
C PRO A 34 10.30 -11.67 4.12
N VAL A 35 10.89 -10.55 4.54
CA VAL A 35 11.00 -10.16 5.97
C VAL A 35 9.63 -10.01 6.64
N ASP A 36 8.65 -9.53 5.88
CA ASP A 36 7.28 -9.35 6.35
C ASP A 36 6.53 -10.65 6.66
N ALA A 37 7.01 -11.80 6.17
CA ALA A 37 6.38 -13.10 6.39
C ALA A 37 6.24 -13.48 7.89
N MET A 38 7.01 -12.84 8.77
CA MET A 38 6.89 -13.00 10.22
C MET A 38 5.58 -12.40 10.81
N HIS A 39 4.85 -11.59 10.04
CA HIS A 39 3.70 -10.81 10.53
C HIS A 39 2.41 -11.04 9.70
N GLY A 40 2.47 -11.89 8.68
CA GLY A 40 1.35 -12.20 7.78
C GLY A 40 1.82 -12.71 6.42
N SER A 41 0.87 -13.09 5.58
CA SER A 41 1.09 -13.53 4.20
C SER A 41 1.11 -12.38 3.21
N PHE A 42 1.64 -12.65 2.02
CA PHE A 42 1.67 -11.68 0.93
C PHE A 42 0.25 -11.30 0.48
N ASP A 43 -0.65 -12.29 0.40
CA ASP A 43 -2.04 -12.09 0.00
C ASP A 43 -2.81 -11.24 1.03
N GLU A 44 -2.57 -11.43 2.32
CA GLU A 44 -3.15 -10.59 3.38
C GLU A 44 -2.72 -9.12 3.22
N LEU A 45 -1.42 -8.89 2.97
CA LEU A 45 -0.90 -7.53 2.78
C LEU A 45 -1.58 -6.81 1.60
N TYR A 46 -1.64 -7.46 0.43
CA TYR A 46 -2.25 -6.86 -0.76
C TYR A 46 -3.78 -6.75 -0.66
N SER A 47 -4.42 -7.69 0.04
CA SER A 47 -5.85 -7.60 0.34
C SER A 47 -6.15 -6.39 1.22
N SER A 48 -5.31 -6.13 2.23
CA SER A 48 -5.44 -4.95 3.08
C SER A 48 -5.21 -3.64 2.32
N TYR A 49 -4.18 -3.55 1.48
CA TYR A 49 -3.96 -2.39 0.61
C TYR A 49 -5.18 -2.11 -0.29
N SER A 50 -5.74 -3.16 -0.89
CA SER A 50 -6.92 -3.06 -1.75
C SER A 50 -8.15 -2.60 -0.97
N ALA A 51 -8.37 -3.14 0.23
CA ALA A 51 -9.49 -2.77 1.09
C ALA A 51 -9.41 -1.31 1.57
N ILE A 52 -8.24 -0.87 2.05
CA ILE A 52 -8.01 0.50 2.54
C ILE A 52 -8.24 1.52 1.43
N THR A 53 -7.84 1.20 0.20
CA THR A 53 -7.96 2.11 -0.95
C THR A 53 -9.25 1.94 -1.75
N ALA A 54 -10.21 1.14 -1.29
CA ALA A 54 -11.43 0.83 -2.03
C ALA A 54 -12.30 2.07 -2.35
N GLY A 55 -12.25 3.10 -1.50
CA GLY A 55 -12.95 4.37 -1.72
C GLY A 55 -12.26 5.29 -2.74
N LEU A 56 -11.04 4.98 -3.17
CA LEU A 56 -10.32 5.75 -4.18
C LEU A 56 -10.78 5.35 -5.58
N GLY A 57 -10.87 6.33 -6.49
CA GLY A 57 -11.19 6.08 -7.89
C GLY A 57 -10.14 5.20 -8.59
N ALA A 58 -10.54 4.53 -9.68
CA ALA A 58 -9.69 3.57 -10.38
C ALA A 58 -8.31 4.13 -10.78
N GLY A 59 -8.25 5.37 -11.28
CA GLY A 59 -6.98 6.00 -11.65
C GLY A 59 -6.06 6.34 -10.46
N ALA A 60 -6.63 6.59 -9.27
CA ALA A 60 -5.82 6.78 -8.06
C ALA A 60 -5.25 5.44 -7.58
N ARG A 61 -6.03 4.36 -7.65
CA ARG A 61 -5.58 3.01 -7.31
C ARG A 61 -4.49 2.55 -8.27
N ASP A 62 -4.68 2.72 -9.57
CA ASP A 62 -3.67 2.38 -10.59
C ASP A 62 -2.30 3.02 -10.30
N LYS A 63 -2.29 4.31 -9.92
CA LYS A 63 -1.07 5.00 -9.48
C LYS A 63 -0.40 4.35 -8.27
N LEU A 64 -1.16 4.00 -7.24
CA LEU A 64 -0.62 3.40 -6.02
C LEU A 64 -0.09 1.98 -6.26
N PHE A 65 -0.74 1.19 -7.12
CA PHE A 65 -0.40 -0.23 -7.33
C PHE A 65 0.63 -0.46 -8.45
N ALA A 66 0.78 0.46 -9.41
CA ALA A 66 1.71 0.28 -10.52
C ALA A 66 2.29 1.60 -11.07
N ALA A 67 1.43 2.53 -11.52
CA ALA A 67 1.86 3.60 -12.42
C ALA A 67 2.91 4.55 -11.80
N ASN A 68 2.86 4.79 -10.48
CA ASN A 68 3.90 5.58 -9.83
C ASN A 68 5.24 4.85 -9.75
N ALA A 69 5.24 3.54 -9.51
CA ALA A 69 6.46 2.75 -9.49
C ALA A 69 7.12 2.74 -10.88
N GLU A 70 6.34 2.49 -11.93
CA GLU A 70 6.81 2.55 -13.33
C GLU A 70 7.40 3.91 -13.66
N ARG A 71 6.68 5.00 -13.35
CA ARG A 71 7.14 6.38 -13.58
C ARG A 71 8.42 6.72 -12.81
N ILE A 72 8.52 6.32 -11.54
CA ILE A 72 9.65 6.67 -10.66
C ILE A 72 10.89 5.84 -11.01
N TYR A 73 10.72 4.53 -11.20
CA TYR A 73 11.80 3.59 -11.50
C TYR A 73 12.17 3.55 -12.99
N ARG A 74 11.38 4.19 -13.86
CA ARG A 74 11.58 4.25 -15.32
C ARG A 74 11.57 2.86 -15.96
N TYR A 75 10.54 2.09 -15.62
CA TYR A 75 10.24 0.80 -16.24
C TYR A 75 9.21 0.94 -17.37
#